data_AF-A0A2H5BZW3-F1
#
_entry.id   AF-A0A2H5BZW3-F1
#
_cell.length_a   1.000
_cell.length_b   1.000
_cell.length_c   1.000
_cell.angle_alpha   90.00
_cell.angle_beta   90.00
_cell.angle_gamma   90.00
#
_symmetry.space_group_name_H-M   'P 1'
#
loop_
_entity.id
_entity.type
_entity.pdbx_description
1 polymer ?
#
loop_
_entity_poly.entity_id
_entity_poly.type
_entity_poly.pdbx_seq_one_letter_code
_entity_poly.pdbx_strand_id
1 'polypeptide(L)'
;MFRLTLRATQGFIDSIFTLMNVPLRCPDYTSVSKRATSVNVSFKTFTRGEIAHLVIDSTGLKVFGEGEWKVKKHGQERRRIWRKLHLAVDSNTHEIICADLSLNNVTDSEAFPGLIRQTHRKIRAASADGAYDTRLCHDELRRKKISALIPPRKGAGYWPGEYADRNRAVANQRMTGSNARWKWTTDYNRRSIAETAMYRVKQLFGGSLTLRDYDGQVAEAMALVRALNKMTKAGMPESVRIA
;
A
#
# COMPACT_ATOMS: atom_id res chain seq x y z
N MET A 1 0.09 -7.07 14.89
CA MET A 1 0.17 -6.35 16.16
C MET A 1 0.90 -7.17 17.22
N PHE A 2 0.30 -8.22 17.81
CA PHE A 2 0.93 -8.94 18.95
C PHE A 2 1.85 -10.12 18.57
N ARG A 3 1.97 -10.44 17.27
CA ARG A 3 2.82 -11.54 16.74
C ARG A 3 2.55 -12.90 17.42
N LEU A 4 1.32 -13.10 17.87
CA LEU A 4 0.87 -14.35 18.51
C LEU A 4 0.61 -15.42 17.44
N THR A 5 0.85 -16.69 17.79
CA THR A 5 0.37 -17.83 17.00
C THR A 5 -1.16 -17.90 17.05
N LEU A 6 -1.80 -18.62 16.11
CA LEU A 6 -3.27 -18.73 16.11
C LEU A 6 -3.80 -19.33 17.42
N ARG A 7 -3.11 -20.32 17.99
CA ARG A 7 -3.49 -20.91 19.28
C ARG A 7 -3.34 -19.92 20.45
N ALA A 8 -2.25 -19.16 20.49
CA ALA A 8 -2.08 -18.11 21.50
C ALA A 8 -3.10 -16.98 21.32
N THR A 9 -3.47 -16.66 20.08
CA THR A 9 -4.50 -15.65 19.75
C THR A 9 -5.88 -16.09 20.24
N GLN A 10 -6.22 -17.37 20.09
CA GLN A 10 -7.45 -17.93 20.62
C GLN A 10 -7.54 -17.73 22.14
N GLY A 11 -6.52 -18.16 22.88
CA GLY A 11 -6.48 -17.98 24.33
C GLY A 11 -6.48 -16.50 24.75
N PHE A 12 -5.81 -15.63 24.01
CA PHE A 12 -5.83 -14.19 24.26
C PHE A 12 -7.23 -13.57 24.11
N ILE A 13 -7.97 -13.95 23.06
CA ILE A 13 -9.34 -13.47 22.84
C ILE A 13 -10.28 -14.01 23.92
N ASP A 14 -10.16 -15.29 24.29
CA ASP A 14 -10.95 -15.88 25.38
C ASP A 14 -10.71 -15.16 26.72
N SER A 15 -9.46 -14.77 27.00
CA SER A 15 -9.13 -13.94 28.17
C SER A 15 -9.79 -12.56 28.12
N ILE A 16 -9.89 -11.93 26.95
CA ILE A 16 -10.61 -10.66 26.79
C ILE A 16 -12.11 -10.84 27.05
N PHE A 17 -12.75 -11.88 26.49
CA PHE A 17 -14.17 -12.14 26.74
C PHE A 17 -14.46 -12.37 28.22
N THR A 18 -13.58 -13.10 28.90
CA THR A 18 -13.65 -13.31 30.35
C THR A 18 -13.55 -11.99 31.11
N LEU A 19 -12.56 -11.14 30.77
CA LEU A 19 -12.39 -9.81 31.40
C LEU A 19 -13.57 -8.87 31.16
N MET A 20 -14.23 -8.99 29.99
CA MET A 20 -15.41 -8.19 29.65
C MET A 20 -16.72 -8.78 30.20
N ASN A 21 -16.66 -9.93 30.89
CA ASN A 21 -17.84 -10.69 31.36
C ASN A 21 -18.85 -10.99 30.23
N VAL A 22 -18.36 -11.35 29.05
CA VAL A 22 -19.17 -11.68 27.88
C VAL A 22 -19.14 -13.20 27.66
N PRO A 23 -20.30 -13.89 27.55
CA PRO A 23 -20.36 -15.35 27.43
C PRO A 23 -20.10 -15.83 26.00
N LEU A 24 -18.98 -15.39 25.41
CA LEU A 24 -18.52 -15.79 24.08
C LEU A 24 -17.24 -16.62 24.20
N ARG A 25 -17.01 -17.48 23.20
CA ARG A 25 -15.74 -18.18 23.01
C ARG A 25 -15.15 -17.82 21.66
N CYS A 26 -13.83 -17.67 21.62
CA CYS A 26 -13.10 -17.50 20.38
C CYS A 26 -13.29 -18.74 19.50
N PRO A 27 -13.49 -18.57 18.17
CA PRO A 27 -13.38 -19.67 17.25
C PRO A 27 -12.04 -20.40 17.40
N ASP A 28 -12.08 -21.73 17.29
CA ASP A 28 -10.89 -22.57 17.36
C ASP A 28 -9.86 -22.19 16.29
N TYR A 29 -8.57 -22.27 16.64
CA TYR A 29 -7.45 -21.89 15.76
C TYR A 29 -7.46 -22.65 14.42
N THR A 30 -7.91 -23.90 14.41
CA THR A 30 -8.04 -24.72 13.20
C THR A 30 -9.12 -24.16 12.27
N SER A 31 -10.23 -23.70 12.85
CA SER A 31 -11.31 -23.03 12.11
C SER A 31 -10.86 -21.70 11.51
N VAL A 32 -10.12 -20.89 12.29
CA VAL A 32 -9.52 -19.63 11.81
C VAL A 32 -8.55 -19.89 10.67
N SER A 33 -7.65 -20.87 10.83
CA SER A 33 -6.66 -21.26 9.80
C SER A 33 -7.33 -21.64 8.48
N LYS A 34 -8.32 -22.53 8.51
CA LYS A 34 -9.07 -22.96 7.31
C LYS A 34 -9.79 -21.81 6.64
N ARG A 35 -10.37 -20.89 7.42
CA ARG A 35 -11.14 -19.77 6.90
C ARG A 35 -10.25 -18.63 6.39
N ALA A 36 -9.01 -18.53 6.86
CA ALA A 36 -8.09 -17.48 6.43
C ALA A 36 -7.81 -17.52 4.91
N THR A 37 -7.85 -18.70 4.29
CA THR A 37 -7.68 -18.88 2.84
C THR A 37 -8.91 -18.45 2.02
N SER A 38 -10.12 -18.57 2.58
CA SER A 38 -11.38 -18.32 1.85
C SER A 38 -12.10 -17.04 2.27
N VAL A 39 -11.60 -16.33 3.28
CA VAL A 39 -12.25 -15.12 3.78
C VAL A 39 -12.08 -13.98 2.79
N ASN A 40 -13.21 -13.46 2.30
CA ASN A 40 -13.21 -12.24 1.51
C ASN A 40 -13.12 -11.03 2.43
N VAL A 41 -11.93 -10.42 2.52
CA VAL A 41 -11.71 -9.23 3.33
C VAL A 41 -11.89 -7.97 2.48
N SER A 42 -13.11 -7.45 2.47
CA SER A 42 -13.36 -6.12 1.94
C SER A 42 -12.97 -5.04 2.96
N PHE A 43 -12.25 -4.01 2.50
CA PHE A 43 -11.93 -2.81 3.29
C PHE A 43 -12.42 -1.53 2.59
N LYS A 44 -13.63 -1.55 2.03
CA LYS A 44 -14.21 -0.32 1.44
C LYS A 44 -14.22 0.82 2.46
N THR A 45 -13.62 1.94 2.09
CA THR A 45 -13.71 3.19 2.86
C THR A 45 -15.07 3.83 2.61
N PHE A 46 -15.65 4.46 3.63
CA PHE A 46 -16.89 5.21 3.44
C PHE A 46 -16.63 6.36 2.45
N THR A 47 -17.58 6.62 1.57
CA THR A 47 -17.49 7.72 0.59
C THR A 47 -17.59 9.06 1.32
N ARG A 48 -16.44 9.68 1.57
CA ARG A 48 -16.32 11.01 2.20
C ARG A 48 -15.97 12.09 1.17
N GLY A 49 -16.82 12.24 0.15
CA GLY A 49 -16.62 13.24 -0.91
C GLY A 49 -15.34 13.04 -1.74
N GLU A 50 -14.87 14.14 -2.35
CA GLU A 50 -13.68 14.21 -3.22
C GLU A 50 -12.39 13.96 -2.43
N ILE A 51 -11.46 13.18 -3.00
CA ILE A 51 -10.10 13.02 -2.51
C ILE A 51 -9.24 14.10 -3.16
N ALA A 52 -8.69 15.01 -2.35
CA ALA A 52 -7.86 16.09 -2.88
C ALA A 52 -6.56 15.55 -3.48
N HIS A 53 -5.83 14.71 -2.74
CA HIS A 53 -4.55 14.16 -3.19
C HIS A 53 -4.39 12.71 -2.72
N LEU A 54 -4.30 11.81 -3.71
CA LEU A 54 -4.07 10.40 -3.50
C LEU A 54 -2.58 10.10 -3.74
N VAL A 55 -1.91 9.48 -2.78
CA VAL A 55 -0.49 9.12 -2.90
C VAL A 55 -0.35 7.62 -3.08
N ILE A 56 0.43 7.21 -4.06
CA ILE A 56 0.50 5.82 -4.53
C ILE A 56 1.94 5.38 -4.50
N ASP A 57 2.15 4.21 -3.89
CA ASP A 57 3.46 3.57 -3.85
C ASP A 57 3.29 2.06 -3.62
N SER A 58 4.34 1.27 -3.89
CA SER A 58 4.37 -0.17 -3.60
C SER A 58 5.45 -0.55 -2.57
N THR A 59 5.25 -1.67 -1.86
CA THR A 59 6.25 -2.19 -0.93
C THR A 59 6.34 -3.71 -0.94
N GLY A 60 7.55 -4.24 -0.80
CA GLY A 60 7.78 -5.68 -0.71
C GLY A 60 7.41 -6.25 0.67
N LEU A 61 6.63 -7.32 0.66
CA LEU A 61 6.35 -8.21 1.79
C LEU A 61 6.96 -9.59 1.55
N LYS A 62 7.66 -10.13 2.54
CA LYS A 62 8.29 -11.46 2.47
C LYS A 62 7.28 -12.55 2.80
N VAL A 63 7.03 -13.53 1.92
CA VAL A 63 6.13 -14.66 2.24
C VAL A 63 6.89 -15.77 2.95
N PHE A 64 7.95 -16.24 2.29
CA PHE A 64 8.75 -17.35 2.78
C PHE A 64 10.16 -17.23 2.21
N GLY A 65 11.11 -17.74 2.97
CA GLY A 65 12.53 -17.75 2.63
C GLY A 65 13.31 -17.89 3.92
N GLU A 66 14.34 -18.72 3.89
CA GLU A 66 15.11 -19.10 5.06
C GLU A 66 15.50 -17.89 5.91
N GLY A 67 15.43 -18.07 7.24
CA GLY A 67 15.81 -17.04 8.20
C GLY A 67 17.22 -16.54 7.89
N GLU A 68 17.48 -15.26 8.11
CA GLU A 68 18.78 -14.66 7.79
C GLU A 68 19.93 -15.41 8.46
N TRP A 69 19.69 -15.93 9.66
CA TRP A 69 20.61 -16.80 10.38
C TRP A 69 20.86 -18.14 9.67
N LYS A 70 19.82 -18.84 9.21
CA LYS A 70 19.97 -20.13 8.50
C LYS A 70 20.71 -19.93 7.18
N VAL A 71 20.37 -18.89 6.42
CA VAL A 71 21.07 -18.54 5.18
C VAL A 71 22.55 -18.26 5.43
N LYS A 72 22.87 -17.52 6.50
CA LYS A 72 24.25 -17.17 6.87
C LYS A 72 25.05 -18.39 7.35
N LYS A 73 24.40 -19.39 7.97
CA LYS A 73 25.06 -20.55 8.58
C LYS A 73 25.11 -21.79 7.68
N HIS A 74 24.11 -22.01 6.85
CA HIS A 74 23.90 -23.27 6.13
C HIS A 74 23.66 -23.08 4.61
N GLY A 75 23.78 -21.85 4.09
CA GLY A 75 23.47 -21.56 2.69
C GLY A 75 21.97 -21.45 2.43
N GLN A 76 21.59 -21.16 1.17
CA GLN A 76 20.18 -21.08 0.76
C GLN A 76 19.70 -22.43 0.22
N GLU A 77 18.79 -23.12 0.92
CA GLU A 77 18.07 -24.26 0.33
C GLU A 77 16.78 -23.82 -0.38
N ARG A 78 16.16 -22.72 0.06
CA ARG A 78 14.89 -22.21 -0.51
C ARG A 78 14.96 -20.74 -0.86
N ARG A 79 14.60 -20.44 -2.13
CA ARG A 79 14.54 -19.06 -2.66
C ARG A 79 13.56 -18.20 -1.87
N ARG A 80 13.99 -16.97 -1.54
CA ARG A 80 13.12 -15.96 -0.91
C ARG A 80 12.05 -15.51 -1.89
N ILE A 81 10.79 -15.64 -1.49
CA ILE A 81 9.62 -15.19 -2.24
C ILE A 81 9.12 -13.90 -1.60
N TRP A 82 8.93 -12.89 -2.44
CA TRP A 82 8.29 -11.65 -2.05
C TRP A 82 6.95 -11.48 -2.79
N ARG A 83 6.14 -10.57 -2.25
CA ARG A 83 4.94 -10.03 -2.87
C ARG A 83 5.01 -8.52 -2.79
N LYS A 84 4.41 -7.83 -3.74
CA LYS A 84 4.31 -6.37 -3.72
C LYS A 84 2.94 -5.97 -3.23
N LEU A 85 2.88 -5.25 -2.13
CA LEU A 85 1.68 -4.59 -1.64
C LEU A 85 1.65 -3.17 -2.21
N HIS A 86 0.71 -2.91 -3.09
CA HIS A 86 0.43 -1.60 -3.68
C HIS A 86 -0.60 -0.88 -2.82
N LEU A 87 -0.32 0.37 -2.45
CA LEU A 87 -1.22 1.17 -1.61
C LEU A 87 -1.50 2.51 -2.30
N ALA A 88 -2.78 2.91 -2.27
CA ALA A 88 -3.22 4.25 -2.61
C ALA A 88 -3.83 4.90 -1.36
N VAL A 89 -3.21 5.96 -0.86
CA VAL A 89 -3.51 6.56 0.44
C VAL A 89 -4.00 7.99 0.25
N ASP A 90 -5.08 8.36 0.94
CA ASP A 90 -5.51 9.76 1.02
C ASP A 90 -4.50 10.53 1.88
N SER A 91 -3.84 11.52 1.29
CA SER A 91 -2.82 12.30 1.99
C SER A 91 -3.35 13.13 3.16
N ASN A 92 -4.65 13.44 3.19
CA ASN A 92 -5.24 14.23 4.27
C ASN A 92 -5.66 13.34 5.45
N THR A 93 -6.29 12.20 5.16
CA THR A 93 -6.86 11.34 6.21
C THR A 93 -5.94 10.20 6.61
N HIS A 94 -4.85 9.97 5.87
CA HIS A 94 -3.98 8.80 5.98
C HIS A 94 -4.70 7.45 5.78
N GLU A 95 -5.96 7.45 5.31
CA GLU A 95 -6.70 6.24 5.02
C GLU A 95 -6.23 5.63 3.71
N ILE A 96 -6.03 4.31 3.72
CA ILE A 96 -5.79 3.53 2.50
C ILE A 96 -7.12 3.43 1.76
N ILE A 97 -7.19 4.00 0.57
CA ILE A 97 -8.39 4.04 -0.29
C ILE A 97 -8.43 2.82 -1.21
N CYS A 98 -7.27 2.44 -1.77
CA CYS A 98 -7.12 1.25 -2.61
C CYS A 98 -5.89 0.48 -2.18
N ALA A 99 -5.94 -0.84 -2.30
CA ALA A 99 -4.81 -1.71 -2.02
C ALA A 99 -4.89 -2.93 -2.92
N ASP A 100 -3.74 -3.40 -3.35
CA ASP A 100 -3.63 -4.63 -4.14
C ASP A 100 -2.35 -5.37 -3.78
N LEU A 101 -2.37 -6.69 -3.88
CA LEU A 101 -1.19 -7.52 -3.68
C LEU A 101 -0.87 -8.22 -5.00
N SER A 102 0.34 -8.03 -5.51
CA SER A 102 0.80 -8.65 -6.74
C SER A 102 1.99 -9.56 -6.52
N LEU A 103 2.25 -10.41 -7.51
CA LEU A 103 3.51 -11.13 -7.65
C LEU A 103 4.66 -10.14 -7.93
N ASN A 104 5.90 -10.58 -7.68
CA ASN A 104 7.10 -9.75 -7.82
C ASN A 104 7.41 -9.35 -9.27
N ASN A 105 7.04 -10.19 -10.23
CA ASN A 105 7.25 -9.94 -11.65
C ASN A 105 6.28 -8.90 -12.23
N VAL A 106 5.20 -8.58 -11.51
CA VAL A 106 4.30 -7.50 -11.87
C VAL A 106 4.96 -6.18 -11.50
N THR A 107 5.11 -5.31 -12.49
CA THR A 107 5.61 -3.96 -12.30
C THR A 107 4.53 -3.08 -11.67
N ASP A 108 4.98 -2.01 -11.02
CA ASP A 108 4.08 -1.09 -10.32
C ASP A 108 3.14 -0.38 -11.31
N SER A 109 3.61 -0.13 -12.53
CA SER A 109 2.79 0.38 -13.64
C SER A 109 1.72 -0.61 -14.11
N GLU A 110 1.99 -1.92 -14.09
CA GLU A 110 1.02 -2.94 -14.51
C GLU A 110 -0.08 -3.14 -13.47
N ALA A 111 0.24 -3.03 -12.17
CA ALA A 111 -0.75 -3.12 -11.09
C ALA A 111 -1.62 -1.85 -10.97
N PHE A 112 -1.10 -0.70 -11.42
CA PHE A 112 -1.72 0.61 -11.24
C PHE A 112 -3.17 0.72 -11.74
N PRO A 113 -3.54 0.28 -12.97
CA PRO A 113 -4.93 0.35 -13.43
C PRO A 113 -5.89 -0.44 -12.53
N GLY A 114 -5.49 -1.64 -12.12
CA GLY A 114 -6.29 -2.48 -11.21
C GLY A 114 -6.51 -1.79 -9.87
N LEU A 115 -5.46 -1.18 -9.32
CA LEU A 115 -5.50 -0.44 -8.05
C LEU A 115 -6.44 0.78 -8.12
N ILE A 116 -6.22 1.69 -9.07
CA ILE A 116 -6.92 2.99 -9.10
C ILE A 116 -8.40 2.85 -9.49
N ARG A 117 -8.78 1.77 -10.17
CA ARG A 117 -10.17 1.47 -10.53
C ARG A 117 -11.02 1.00 -9.35
N GLN A 118 -10.42 0.56 -8.24
CA GLN A 118 -11.15 0.11 -7.05
C GLN A 118 -12.01 1.22 -6.41
N THR A 119 -11.66 2.50 -6.61
CA THR A 119 -12.42 3.64 -6.10
C THR A 119 -13.16 4.37 -7.21
N HIS A 120 -14.43 4.68 -6.96
CA HIS A 120 -15.24 5.55 -7.80
C HIS A 120 -15.28 7.00 -7.30
N ARG A 121 -14.60 7.29 -6.18
CA ARG A 121 -14.53 8.66 -5.65
C ARG A 121 -13.77 9.54 -6.63
N LYS A 122 -14.21 10.80 -6.76
CA LYS A 122 -13.49 11.82 -7.51
C LYS A 122 -12.15 12.08 -6.82
N ILE A 123 -11.06 12.04 -7.58
CA ILE A 123 -9.71 12.31 -7.12
C ILE A 123 -9.21 13.51 -7.91
N ARG A 124 -8.75 14.56 -7.25
CA ARG A 124 -8.26 15.76 -7.93
C ARG A 124 -6.85 15.56 -8.47
N ALA A 125 -5.94 15.03 -7.66
CA ALA A 125 -4.58 14.72 -8.07
C ALA A 125 -4.09 13.39 -7.48
N ALA A 126 -3.21 12.71 -8.21
CA ALA A 126 -2.54 11.51 -7.73
C ALA A 126 -1.02 11.62 -7.90
N SER A 127 -0.27 11.33 -6.83
CA SER A 127 1.20 11.36 -6.82
C SER A 127 1.74 9.95 -6.74
N ALA A 128 2.71 9.64 -7.60
CA ALA A 128 3.44 8.37 -7.60
C ALA A 128 4.89 8.60 -8.01
N ASP A 129 5.76 7.61 -7.83
CA ASP A 129 7.17 7.75 -8.23
C ASP A 129 7.36 7.66 -9.76
N GLY A 130 8.59 7.88 -10.21
CA GLY A 130 8.93 7.85 -11.64
C GLY A 130 8.82 6.45 -12.29
N ALA A 131 8.62 5.37 -11.52
CA ALA A 131 8.33 4.07 -12.08
C ALA A 131 6.96 4.08 -12.78
N TYR A 132 6.01 4.87 -12.28
CA TYR A 132 4.68 5.08 -12.88
C TYR A 132 4.68 6.04 -14.08
N ASP A 133 5.83 6.57 -14.51
CA ASP A 133 5.93 7.44 -15.70
C ASP A 133 5.80 6.62 -17.00
N THR A 134 4.62 6.04 -17.23
CA THR A 134 4.28 5.19 -18.38
C THR A 134 2.96 5.64 -18.99
N ARG A 135 2.78 5.45 -20.30
CA ARG A 135 1.52 5.81 -20.97
C ARG A 135 0.32 5.13 -20.33
N LEU A 136 0.45 3.84 -19.99
CA LEU A 136 -0.58 3.07 -19.28
C LEU A 136 -1.09 3.78 -18.01
N CYS A 137 -0.20 4.29 -17.17
CA CYS A 137 -0.61 5.00 -15.94
C CYS A 137 -1.23 6.37 -16.25
N HIS A 138 -0.63 7.13 -17.17
CA HIS A 138 -1.14 8.46 -17.56
C HIS A 138 -2.50 8.38 -18.24
N ASP A 139 -2.75 7.34 -19.04
CA ASP A 139 -4.03 7.11 -19.73
C ASP A 139 -5.15 6.81 -18.73
N GLU A 140 -4.88 5.98 -17.72
CA GLU A 140 -5.83 5.70 -16.63
C GLU A 140 -6.15 6.95 -15.81
N LEU A 141 -5.13 7.74 -15.45
CA LEU A 141 -5.30 9.00 -14.73
C LEU A 141 -6.15 9.98 -15.55
N ARG A 142 -5.83 10.12 -16.85
CA ARG A 142 -6.60 10.98 -17.78
C ARG A 142 -8.04 10.52 -17.91
N ARG A 143 -8.30 9.22 -18.09
CA ARG A 143 -9.65 8.65 -18.19
C ARG A 143 -10.49 8.97 -16.95
N LYS A 144 -9.87 8.96 -15.77
CA LYS A 144 -10.52 9.32 -14.50
C LYS A 144 -10.50 10.83 -14.20
N LYS A 145 -9.97 11.66 -15.10
CA LYS A 145 -9.81 13.11 -14.96
C LYS A 145 -9.01 13.51 -13.71
N ILE A 146 -7.96 12.73 -13.41
CA ILE A 146 -7.06 12.94 -12.28
C ILE A 146 -5.79 13.63 -12.78
N SER A 147 -5.36 14.70 -12.11
CA SER A 147 -4.07 15.32 -12.42
C SER A 147 -2.91 14.41 -11.98
N ALA A 148 -1.99 14.12 -12.91
CA ALA A 148 -0.88 13.20 -12.69
C ALA A 148 0.34 13.95 -12.13
N LEU A 149 0.65 13.68 -10.85
CA LEU A 149 1.84 14.20 -10.16
C LEU A 149 2.93 13.13 -10.13
N ILE A 150 3.42 12.76 -11.32
CA ILE A 150 4.44 11.74 -11.51
C ILE A 150 5.71 12.39 -12.09
N PRO A 151 6.88 12.27 -11.45
CA PRO A 151 8.08 12.91 -11.94
C PRO A 151 8.56 12.20 -13.21
N PRO A 152 8.88 12.94 -14.29
CA PRO A 152 9.38 12.34 -15.51
C PRO A 152 10.74 11.69 -15.26
N ARG A 153 11.00 10.56 -15.93
CA ARG A 153 12.30 9.88 -15.87
C ARG A 153 13.41 10.75 -16.46
N LYS A 154 14.66 10.52 -16.02
CA LYS A 154 15.82 11.26 -16.54
C LYS A 154 15.92 11.08 -18.06
N GLY A 155 16.02 12.19 -18.79
CA GLY A 155 16.12 12.16 -20.26
C GLY A 155 14.79 11.92 -20.97
N ALA A 156 13.66 12.10 -20.30
CA ALA A 156 12.34 11.91 -20.90
C ALA A 156 12.14 12.79 -22.16
N GLY A 157 11.61 12.16 -23.21
CA GLY A 157 11.09 12.82 -24.39
C GLY A 157 9.69 13.39 -24.16
N TYR A 158 9.32 14.37 -24.98
CA TYR A 158 7.93 14.81 -25.09
C TYR A 158 7.06 13.69 -25.69
N TRP A 159 5.82 13.62 -25.23
CA TRP A 159 4.77 12.77 -25.80
C TRP A 159 3.78 13.63 -26.61
N PRO A 160 2.81 13.03 -27.32
CA PRO A 160 1.75 13.78 -27.99
C PRO A 160 1.05 14.80 -27.07
N GLY A 161 0.46 15.84 -27.69
CA GLY A 161 -0.07 17.02 -26.98
C GLY A 161 -1.13 16.72 -25.90
N GLU A 162 -1.84 15.61 -26.02
CA GLU A 162 -2.79 15.11 -25.03
C GLU A 162 -2.13 14.81 -23.66
N TYR A 163 -0.82 14.58 -23.59
CA TYR A 163 -0.06 14.41 -22.34
C TYR A 163 0.52 15.74 -21.82
N ALA A 164 -0.23 16.83 -21.95
CA ALA A 164 0.22 18.19 -21.63
C ALA A 164 0.81 18.32 -20.22
N ASP A 165 0.16 17.76 -19.20
CA ASP A 165 0.61 17.81 -17.80
C ASP A 165 2.03 17.20 -17.64
N ARG A 166 2.24 16.01 -18.21
CA ARG A 166 3.55 15.35 -18.22
C ARG A 166 4.57 16.15 -19.04
N ASN A 167 4.19 16.64 -20.21
CA ASN A 167 5.07 17.42 -21.08
C ASN A 167 5.54 18.71 -20.41
N ARG A 168 4.67 19.39 -19.64
CA ARG A 168 5.07 20.53 -18.80
C ARG A 168 6.09 20.12 -17.73
N ALA A 169 5.95 18.93 -17.13
CA ALA A 169 6.94 18.41 -16.19
C ALA A 169 8.30 18.13 -16.89
N VAL A 170 8.27 17.55 -18.09
CA VAL A 170 9.48 17.31 -18.91
C VAL A 170 10.17 18.63 -19.28
N ALA A 171 9.41 19.65 -19.68
CA ALA A 171 9.96 20.97 -19.97
C ALA A 171 10.66 21.58 -18.75
N ASN A 172 10.04 21.51 -17.57
CA ASN A 172 10.64 21.95 -16.32
C ASN A 172 11.95 21.20 -15.99
N GLN A 173 11.95 19.87 -16.19
CA GLN A 173 13.16 19.06 -15.99
C GLN A 173 14.29 19.49 -16.93
N ARG A 174 13.98 19.74 -18.22
CA ARG A 174 14.97 20.19 -19.21
C ARG A 174 15.52 21.58 -18.89
N MET A 175 14.65 22.51 -18.48
CA MET A 175 15.06 23.88 -18.16
C MET A 175 15.93 23.97 -16.91
N THR A 176 15.70 23.10 -15.91
CA THR A 176 16.38 23.19 -14.61
C THR A 176 17.41 22.08 -14.36
N GLY A 177 17.55 21.14 -15.29
CA GLY A 177 18.41 19.96 -15.15
C GLY A 177 17.96 18.94 -14.11
N SER A 178 16.83 19.17 -13.41
CA SER A 178 16.34 18.28 -12.36
C SER A 178 14.82 18.37 -12.18
N ASN A 179 14.24 17.42 -11.43
CA ASN A 179 12.83 17.49 -11.05
C ASN A 179 12.58 18.40 -9.82
N ALA A 180 13.61 19.05 -9.25
CA ALA A 180 13.49 19.74 -7.97
C ALA A 180 12.48 20.89 -8.01
N ARG A 181 12.56 21.76 -9.02
CA ARG A 181 11.63 22.88 -9.20
C ARG A 181 10.19 22.38 -9.39
N TRP A 182 10.00 21.39 -10.26
CA TRP A 182 8.68 20.81 -10.49
C TRP A 182 8.09 20.21 -9.21
N LYS A 183 8.89 19.48 -8.40
CA LYS A 183 8.43 18.92 -7.12
C LYS A 183 7.99 20.01 -6.15
N TRP A 184 8.73 21.12 -6.10
CA TRP A 184 8.42 22.26 -5.23
C TRP A 184 7.12 22.95 -5.64
N THR A 185 6.85 23.10 -6.93
CA THR A 185 5.66 23.81 -7.42
C THR A 185 4.38 22.96 -7.52
N THR A 186 4.45 21.65 -7.27
CA THR A 186 3.33 20.71 -7.51
C THR A 186 2.84 19.97 -6.26
N ASP A 187 3.27 20.39 -5.07
CA ASP A 187 2.97 19.69 -3.80
C ASP A 187 3.37 18.20 -3.80
N TYR A 188 4.32 17.81 -4.67
CA TYR A 188 4.76 16.42 -4.81
C TYR A 188 5.31 15.84 -3.49
N ASN A 189 5.80 16.70 -2.59
CA ASN A 189 6.32 16.31 -1.28
C ASN A 189 5.32 15.52 -0.44
N ARG A 190 4.00 15.65 -0.69
CA ARG A 190 2.96 14.83 -0.03
C ARG A 190 3.12 13.33 -0.30
N ARG A 191 3.85 12.92 -1.35
CA ARG A 191 4.15 11.51 -1.67
C ARG A 191 4.77 10.76 -0.50
N SER A 192 5.53 11.42 0.38
CA SER A 192 6.13 10.80 1.57
C SER A 192 5.10 10.18 2.53
N ILE A 193 3.82 10.57 2.42
CA ILE A 193 2.72 9.98 3.19
C ILE A 193 2.49 8.51 2.78
N ALA A 194 2.72 8.14 1.52
CA ALA A 194 2.66 6.75 1.08
C ALA A 194 3.75 5.92 1.78
N GLU A 195 4.97 6.45 1.88
CA GLU A 195 6.08 5.82 2.59
C GLU A 195 5.75 5.66 4.08
N THR A 196 5.13 6.67 4.69
CA THR A 196 4.68 6.62 6.08
C THR A 196 3.61 5.53 6.28
N ALA A 197 2.65 5.41 5.37
CA ALA A 197 1.64 4.35 5.43
C ALA A 197 2.28 2.95 5.34
N MET A 198 3.23 2.75 4.44
CA MET A 198 3.97 1.49 4.33
C MET A 198 4.81 1.19 5.55
N TYR A 199 5.48 2.20 6.09
CA TYR A 199 6.24 2.08 7.33
C TYR A 199 5.32 1.62 8.45
N ARG A 200 4.13 2.22 8.61
CA ARG A 200 3.13 1.78 9.60
C ARG A 200 2.69 0.34 9.38
N VAL A 201 2.44 -0.09 8.13
CA VAL A 201 2.13 -1.50 7.83
C VAL A 201 3.25 -2.40 8.35
N LYS A 202 4.50 -2.09 7.99
CA LYS A 202 5.66 -2.92 8.33
C LYS A 202 5.97 -2.94 9.82
N GLN A 203 5.82 -1.82 10.52
CA GLN A 203 6.07 -1.75 11.96
C GLN A 203 4.98 -2.49 12.77
N LEU A 204 3.71 -2.26 12.44
CA LEU A 204 2.58 -2.79 13.24
C LEU A 204 2.28 -4.27 12.94
N PHE A 205 2.52 -4.70 11.70
CA PHE A 205 2.14 -6.05 11.24
C PHE A 205 3.33 -6.90 10.80
N GLY A 206 4.52 -6.31 10.69
CA GLY A 206 5.72 -6.97 10.18
C GLY A 206 5.88 -6.80 8.67
N GLY A 207 7.07 -7.11 8.17
CA GLY A 207 7.40 -7.09 6.74
C GLY A 207 7.16 -8.42 6.03
N SER A 208 6.32 -9.30 6.59
CA SER A 208 6.12 -10.66 6.10
C SER A 208 4.66 -11.10 6.09
N LEU A 209 4.33 -11.97 5.15
CA LEU A 209 3.08 -12.72 5.08
C LEU A 209 3.32 -14.13 5.62
N THR A 210 2.31 -14.71 6.24
CA THR A 210 2.39 -16.02 6.91
C THR A 210 1.72 -17.12 6.11
N LEU A 211 0.72 -16.79 5.27
CA LEU A 211 0.00 -17.76 4.44
C LEU A 211 0.81 -18.17 3.19
N ARG A 212 0.67 -19.44 2.80
CA ARG A 212 1.52 -20.06 1.76
C ARG A 212 0.92 -19.98 0.36
N ASP A 213 -0.40 -20.14 0.27
CA ASP A 213 -1.15 -19.97 -0.95
C ASP A 213 -1.33 -18.48 -1.27
N TYR A 214 -1.47 -18.17 -2.57
CA TYR A 214 -1.54 -16.79 -3.02
C TYR A 214 -2.82 -16.09 -2.57
N ASP A 215 -3.96 -16.78 -2.63
CA ASP A 215 -5.25 -16.19 -2.24
C ASP A 215 -5.28 -15.87 -0.75
N GLY A 216 -4.72 -16.74 0.09
CA GLY A 216 -4.47 -16.50 1.50
C GLY A 216 -3.53 -15.31 1.72
N GLN A 217 -2.43 -15.19 0.96
CA GLN A 217 -1.55 -14.01 1.03
C GLN A 217 -2.30 -12.71 0.73
N VAL A 218 -3.17 -12.72 -0.27
CA VAL A 218 -4.04 -11.57 -0.60
C VAL A 218 -4.98 -11.28 0.57
N ALA A 219 -5.69 -12.29 1.08
CA ALA A 219 -6.62 -12.12 2.20
C ALA A 219 -5.91 -11.58 3.47
N GLU A 220 -4.72 -12.09 3.77
CA GLU A 220 -3.87 -11.63 4.86
C GLU A 220 -3.51 -10.15 4.66
N ALA A 221 -2.96 -9.79 3.49
CA ALA A 221 -2.60 -8.41 3.19
C ALA A 221 -3.79 -7.46 3.29
N MET A 222 -4.97 -7.85 2.78
CA MET A 222 -6.19 -7.04 2.89
C MET A 222 -6.69 -6.92 4.33
N ALA A 223 -6.51 -7.96 5.17
CA ALA A 223 -6.78 -7.88 6.60
C ALA A 223 -5.85 -6.89 7.31
N LEU A 224 -4.56 -6.86 6.96
CA LEU A 224 -3.60 -5.88 7.49
C LEU A 224 -4.02 -4.45 7.13
N VAL A 225 -4.36 -4.22 5.85
CA VAL A 225 -4.84 -2.92 5.37
C VAL A 225 -6.12 -2.50 6.11
N ARG A 226 -7.08 -3.41 6.27
CA ARG A 226 -8.33 -3.16 7.00
C ARG A 226 -8.05 -2.78 8.46
N ALA A 227 -7.15 -3.50 9.12
CA ALA A 227 -6.76 -3.24 10.49
C ALA A 227 -6.08 -1.88 10.62
N LEU A 228 -5.18 -1.52 9.70
CA LEU A 228 -4.52 -0.22 9.69
C LEU A 228 -5.50 0.94 9.49
N ASN A 229 -6.46 0.79 8.59
CA ASN A 229 -7.51 1.78 8.40
C ASN A 229 -8.38 1.94 9.66
N LYS A 230 -8.68 0.84 10.38
CA LYS A 230 -9.41 0.91 11.64
C LYS A 230 -8.62 1.69 12.71
N MET A 231 -7.31 1.46 12.81
CA MET A 231 -6.43 2.21 13.71
C MET A 231 -6.35 3.69 13.34
N THR A 232 -6.16 3.99 12.04
CA THR A 232 -6.11 5.36 11.52
C THR A 232 -7.38 6.15 11.86
N LYS A 233 -8.55 5.51 11.80
CA LYS A 233 -9.83 6.11 12.21
C LYS A 233 -9.97 6.33 13.71
N ALA A 234 -9.34 5.47 14.52
CA ALA A 234 -9.36 5.61 15.97
C ALA A 234 -8.44 6.76 16.45
N GLY A 235 -7.39 7.05 15.67
CA GLY A 235 -6.50 8.18 15.91
C GLY A 235 -5.19 8.05 15.14
N MET A 236 -4.59 9.19 14.83
CA MET A 236 -3.26 9.29 14.24
C MET A 236 -2.32 10.03 15.18
N PRO A 237 -1.07 9.59 15.35
CA PRO A 237 -0.10 10.32 16.16
C PRO A 237 0.24 11.66 15.49
N GLU A 238 0.26 12.74 16.27
CA GLU A 238 0.77 14.03 15.84
C GLU A 238 2.29 13.99 15.80
N SER A 239 2.87 14.08 14.60
CA SER A 239 4.32 14.07 14.42
C SER A 239 4.84 15.50 14.48
N VAL A 240 5.54 15.84 15.56
CA VAL A 240 6.17 17.15 15.74
C VAL A 240 7.64 17.06 15.37
N ARG A 241 8.12 17.99 14.54
CA ARG A 241 9.54 18.09 14.20
C ARG A 241 10.27 18.66 15.42
N ILE A 242 11.09 17.84 16.07
CA ILE A 242 11.99 18.32 17.12
C ILE A 242 13.18 18.99 16.42
N ALA A 243 13.48 20.22 16.84
CA ALA A 243 14.51 21.08 16.29
C ALA A 243 15.92 20.52 16.50
#